data_AF-E4T851-F1
#
_entry.id   AF-E4T851-F1
#
_cell.length_a   1.000
_cell.length_b   1.000
_cell.length_c   1.000
_cell.angle_alpha   90.00
_cell.angle_beta   90.00
_cell.angle_gamma   90.00
#
_symmetry.space_group_name_H-M   'P 1'
#
loop_
_entity.id
_entity.type
_entity.pdbx_description
1 polymer ?
#
loop_
_entity_poly.entity_id
_entity_poly.type
_entity_poly.pdbx_seq_one_letter_code
_entity_poly.pdbx_strand_id
1 'polypeptide(L)'
;MGKKYSKDLDELIALVSYLSMTKYKSMRPSRLAQRLSLDKSNVLRILNEYKAIFRKSQVISHTSGEHYYTLHLRYALRWVNEDINQDNDDTVQENLPPEYLTTLLNFVVDRAALEETTKNTQIKNIVTMIAAIIAALAAITAAVLSA
;
A
#
# COMPACT_ATOMS: atom_id res chain seq x y z
N MET A 1 -11.20 -2.19 9.12
CA MET A 1 -10.15 -3.19 8.87
C MET A 1 -8.85 -2.42 8.70
N GLY A 2 -7.79 -2.71 9.46
CA GLY A 2 -6.52 -1.98 9.32
C GLY A 2 -5.81 -2.28 7.99
N LYS A 3 -4.89 -1.40 7.58
CA LYS A 3 -4.07 -1.54 6.36
C LYS A 3 -3.32 -2.89 6.39
N LYS A 4 -3.36 -3.63 5.28
CA LYS A 4 -2.65 -4.91 5.13
C LYS A 4 -1.85 -4.90 3.83
N TYR A 5 -0.62 -4.39 3.90
CA TYR A 5 0.27 -4.27 2.75
C TYR A 5 0.50 -5.63 2.07
N SER A 6 0.61 -6.70 2.86
CA SER A 6 0.82 -8.04 2.30
C SER A 6 -0.38 -8.55 1.49
N LYS A 7 -1.60 -8.10 1.80
CA LYS A 7 -2.83 -8.53 1.12
C LYS A 7 -3.09 -7.73 -0.15
N ASP A 8 -2.75 -6.44 -0.13
CA ASP A 8 -3.05 -5.50 -1.21
C ASP A 8 -1.82 -5.24 -2.10
N LEU A 9 -0.78 -6.08 -1.99
CA LEU A 9 0.53 -5.84 -2.61
C LEU A 9 0.43 -5.68 -4.13
N ASP A 10 -0.29 -6.59 -4.79
CA ASP A 10 -0.42 -6.60 -6.25
C ASP A 10 -1.14 -5.35 -6.76
N GLU A 11 -2.26 -4.98 -6.12
CA GLU A 11 -2.99 -3.78 -6.49
C GLU A 11 -2.21 -2.50 -6.14
N LEU A 12 -1.44 -2.48 -5.05
CA LEU A 12 -0.55 -1.36 -4.72
C LEU A 12 0.53 -1.19 -5.78
N ILE A 13 1.19 -2.28 -6.20
CA ILE A 13 2.20 -2.25 -7.26
C ILE A 13 1.57 -1.75 -8.57
N ALA A 14 0.41 -2.28 -8.96
CA ALA A 14 -0.29 -1.89 -10.18
C ALA A 14 -0.68 -0.40 -10.15
N LEU A 15 -1.28 0.06 -9.06
CA LEU A 15 -1.71 1.45 -8.90
C LEU A 15 -0.52 2.41 -8.85
N VAL A 16 0.54 2.09 -8.10
CA VAL A 16 1.75 2.93 -8.03
C VAL A 16 2.43 3.00 -9.40
N SER A 17 2.62 1.86 -10.06
CA SER A 17 3.25 1.81 -11.38
C SER A 17 2.45 2.63 -12.40
N TYR A 18 1.15 2.39 -12.50
CA TYR A 18 0.31 3.10 -13.46
C TYR A 18 0.22 4.60 -13.14
N LEU A 19 -0.01 4.98 -11.89
CA LEU A 19 -0.05 6.39 -11.50
C LEU A 19 1.32 7.07 -11.60
N SER A 20 2.44 6.35 -11.63
CA SER A 20 3.76 6.93 -11.85
C SER A 20 4.04 7.24 -13.32
N MET A 21 3.52 6.41 -14.23
CA MET A 21 3.78 6.48 -15.68
C MET A 21 2.66 7.15 -16.47
N THR A 22 1.53 7.44 -15.83
CA THR A 22 0.41 8.04 -16.53
C THR A 22 0.68 9.51 -16.83
N LYS A 23 0.41 9.90 -18.08
CA LYS A 23 0.51 11.29 -18.54
C LYS A 23 -0.42 12.26 -17.83
N TYR A 24 -1.48 11.76 -17.18
CA TYR A 24 -2.45 12.59 -16.46
C TYR A 24 -1.92 12.93 -15.07
N LYS A 25 -2.16 14.17 -14.61
CA LYS A 25 -1.85 14.60 -13.24
C LYS A 25 -2.49 13.67 -12.21
N SER A 26 -3.78 13.41 -12.35
CA SER A 26 -4.53 12.59 -11.41
C SER A 26 -5.58 11.75 -12.14
N MET A 27 -6.12 10.74 -11.47
CA MET A 27 -7.09 9.85 -12.09
C MET A 27 -8.20 9.43 -11.15
N ARG A 28 -9.38 9.23 -11.73
CA ARG A 28 -10.58 8.78 -11.02
C ARG A 28 -10.51 7.27 -10.75
N PRO A 29 -11.06 6.79 -9.62
CA PRO A 29 -11.10 5.37 -9.30
C PRO A 29 -11.76 4.51 -10.39
N SER A 30 -12.84 4.99 -11.01
CA SER A 30 -13.51 4.30 -12.12
C SER A 30 -12.58 4.05 -13.32
N ARG A 31 -11.79 5.06 -13.71
CA ARG A 31 -10.82 4.94 -14.81
C ARG A 31 -9.66 4.03 -14.43
N LEU A 32 -9.16 4.11 -13.20
CA LEU A 32 -8.09 3.22 -12.72
C LEU A 32 -8.55 1.76 -12.73
N ALA A 33 -9.73 1.49 -12.19
CA ALA A 33 -10.36 0.17 -12.22
C ALA A 33 -10.48 -0.37 -13.64
N GLN A 34 -10.99 0.43 -14.57
CA GLN A 34 -11.12 0.05 -15.98
C GLN A 34 -9.76 -0.21 -16.65
N ARG A 35 -8.75 0.61 -16.39
CA ARG A 35 -7.44 0.51 -17.04
C ARG A 35 -6.60 -0.64 -16.53
N LEU A 36 -6.78 -1.00 -15.26
CA LEU A 36 -6.04 -2.06 -14.60
C LEU A 36 -6.83 -3.37 -14.50
N SER A 37 -8.05 -3.41 -15.04
CA SER A 37 -8.97 -4.56 -14.90
C SER A 37 -9.17 -4.96 -13.44
N LEU A 38 -9.28 -3.98 -12.54
CA LEU A 38 -9.47 -4.17 -11.10
C LEU A 38 -10.91 -3.82 -10.70
N ASP A 39 -11.36 -4.39 -9.59
CA ASP A 39 -12.63 -3.99 -8.99
C ASP A 39 -12.57 -2.54 -8.47
N LYS A 40 -13.56 -1.73 -8.85
CA LYS A 40 -13.63 -0.32 -8.49
C LYS A 40 -13.73 -0.11 -6.98
N SER A 41 -14.48 -0.95 -6.28
CA SER A 41 -14.64 -0.80 -4.83
C SER A 41 -13.33 -1.07 -4.10
N ASN A 42 -12.57 -2.08 -4.57
CA ASN A 42 -11.25 -2.40 -4.05
C ASN A 42 -10.24 -1.29 -4.33
N VAL A 43 -10.20 -0.75 -5.57
CA VAL A 43 -9.35 0.39 -5.92
C VAL A 43 -9.65 1.58 -5.01
N LEU A 44 -10.92 1.94 -4.82
CA LEU A 44 -11.31 3.06 -3.96
C LEU A 44 -10.91 2.83 -2.50
N ARG A 45 -11.07 1.60 -1.99
CA ARG A 45 -10.62 1.22 -0.64
C ARG A 45 -9.12 1.45 -0.50
N ILE A 46 -8.30 0.91 -1.40
CA ILE A 46 -6.84 1.03 -1.37
C ILE A 46 -6.42 2.51 -1.43
N LEU A 47 -6.97 3.27 -2.37
CA LEU A 47 -6.67 4.70 -2.50
C LEU A 47 -7.00 5.50 -1.23
N ASN A 48 -8.01 5.09 -0.45
CA ASN A 48 -8.40 5.75 0.79
C ASN A 48 -7.64 5.25 2.04
N GLU A 49 -7.26 3.98 2.07
CA GLU A 49 -6.55 3.37 3.21
C GLU A 49 -5.06 3.72 3.20
N TYR A 50 -4.43 3.74 2.02
CA TYR A 50 -2.98 3.98 1.86
C TYR A 50 -2.65 5.47 1.66
N LYS A 51 -3.15 6.32 2.56
CA LYS A 51 -2.96 7.80 2.54
C LYS A 51 -1.50 8.28 2.56
N ALA A 52 -0.56 7.44 2.96
CA ALA A 52 0.86 7.78 2.92
C ALA A 52 1.42 7.76 1.48
N ILE A 53 0.76 7.02 0.58
CA ILE A 53 1.18 6.84 -0.81
C ILE A 53 0.30 7.70 -1.72
N PHE A 54 -1.01 7.60 -1.55
CA PHE A 54 -1.99 8.26 -2.42
C PHE A 54 -2.54 9.53 -1.81
N ARG A 55 -2.58 10.57 -2.64
CA ARG A 55 -3.25 11.83 -2.36
C ARG A 55 -4.62 11.84 -3.03
N LYS A 56 -5.65 12.16 -2.24
CA LYS A 56 -7.00 12.49 -2.74
C LYS A 56 -7.06 13.98 -3.09
N SER A 57 -7.52 14.30 -4.30
CA SER A 57 -7.78 15.67 -4.74
C SER A 57 -9.07 16.21 -4.12
N GLN A 58 -9.09 17.50 -3.80
CA GLN A 58 -10.31 18.19 -3.38
C GLN A 58 -11.26 18.43 -4.56
N VAL A 59 -10.72 18.43 -5.78
CA VAL A 59 -11.51 18.54 -7.00
C VAL A 59 -12.29 17.24 -7.23
N ILE A 60 -13.57 17.42 -7.58
CA ILE A 60 -14.50 16.35 -7.92
C ILE A 60 -14.77 16.43 -9.41
N SER A 61 -14.81 15.28 -10.06
CA SER A 61 -15.19 15.20 -11.47
C SER A 61 -16.65 15.58 -11.65
N HIS A 62 -16.95 16.62 -12.43
CA HIS A 62 -18.32 17.01 -12.75
C HIS A 62 -19.12 15.91 -13.45
N THR A 63 -18.45 15.03 -14.21
CA THR A 63 -19.11 13.96 -14.96
C THR A 63 -19.44 12.74 -14.12
N SER A 64 -18.53 12.33 -13.21
CA SER A 64 -18.72 11.09 -12.43
C SER A 64 -19.01 11.31 -10.95
N GLY A 65 -18.87 12.53 -10.43
CA GLY A 65 -18.96 12.83 -9.01
C GLY A 65 -17.82 12.24 -8.17
N GLU A 66 -16.74 11.76 -8.81
CA GLU A 66 -15.63 11.11 -8.13
C GLU A 66 -14.46 12.06 -7.90
N HIS A 67 -13.80 11.93 -6.76
CA HIS A 67 -12.52 12.58 -6.52
C HIS A 67 -11.42 11.97 -7.38
N TYR A 68 -10.43 12.80 -7.72
CA TYR A 68 -9.22 12.34 -8.36
C TYR A 68 -8.16 11.89 -7.35
N TYR A 69 -7.30 10.97 -7.76
CA TYR A 69 -6.20 10.46 -6.96
C TYR A 69 -4.89 10.53 -7.73
N THR A 70 -3.80 10.77 -7.00
CA THR A 70 -2.43 10.74 -7.53
C THR A 70 -1.46 10.27 -6.45
N LEU A 71 -0.19 10.09 -6.79
CA LEU A 71 0.85 9.80 -5.82
C LEU A 71 1.25 11.09 -5.09
N HIS A 72 1.44 11.02 -3.78
CA HIS A 72 1.95 12.15 -3.00
C HIS A 72 3.28 12.67 -3.55
N LEU A 73 4.16 11.77 -3.98
CA LEU A 73 5.45 12.12 -4.56
C LEU A 73 5.30 12.89 -5.88
N ARG A 74 4.41 12.43 -6.78
CA ARG A 74 4.10 13.16 -8.02
C ARG A 74 3.50 14.53 -7.72
N TYR A 75 2.62 14.62 -6.74
CA TYR A 75 2.04 15.90 -6.35
C TYR A 75 3.09 16.86 -5.81
N ALA A 76 4.02 16.38 -4.98
CA ALA A 76 5.11 17.19 -4.44
C ALA A 76 6.03 17.73 -5.54
N LEU A 77 6.37 16.90 -6.54
CA LEU A 77 7.23 17.32 -7.65
C LEU A 77 6.62 18.41 -8.55
N ARG A 78 5.29 18.59 -8.55
CA ARG A 78 4.65 19.68 -9.31
C ARG A 78 5.13 21.05 -8.84
N TRP A 79 5.25 21.22 -7.53
CA TRP A 79 5.68 22.48 -6.91
C TRP A 79 7.14 22.81 -7.18
N VAL A 80 7.95 21.80 -7.55
CA VAL A 80 9.36 21.98 -7.88
C VAL A 80 9.53 22.39 -9.35
N ASN A 81 8.62 21.93 -10.23
CA ASN A 81 8.76 22.06 -11.68
C ASN A 81 7.79 23.07 -12.32
N GLU A 82 6.75 23.54 -11.63
CA GLU A 82 5.82 24.56 -12.12
C GLU A 82 6.06 25.92 -11.43
N ASP A 83 6.24 26.97 -12.24
CA ASP A 83 5.87 28.33 -11.84
C ASP A 83 4.39 28.30 -11.45
N ILE A 84 4.14 28.47 -10.15
CA ILE A 84 2.86 28.59 -9.46
C ILE A 84 1.85 29.27 -10.40
N ASN A 85 0.88 28.57 -11.02
CA ASN A 85 -0.40 29.12 -11.54
C ASN A 85 -1.20 28.22 -12.52
N GLN A 86 -1.28 26.89 -12.36
CA GLN A 86 -2.33 26.14 -13.10
C GLN A 86 -2.83 24.87 -12.40
N ASP A 87 -3.85 25.07 -11.56
CA ASP A 87 -4.56 24.04 -10.78
C ASP A 87 -5.58 23.24 -11.63
N ASN A 88 -5.23 22.95 -12.88
CA ASN A 88 -6.04 22.12 -13.77
C ASN A 88 -5.53 20.68 -13.72
N ASP A 89 -6.23 19.80 -12.99
CA ASP A 89 -5.87 18.38 -12.77
C ASP A 89 -5.94 17.53 -14.07
N ASP A 90 -6.39 18.11 -15.19
CA ASP A 90 -6.40 17.50 -16.53
C ASP A 90 -5.14 17.79 -17.37
N THR A 91 -4.20 18.59 -16.84
CA THR A 91 -2.96 18.90 -17.56
C THR A 91 -1.98 17.72 -17.55
N VAL A 92 -1.11 17.69 -18.56
CA VAL A 92 -0.11 16.63 -18.74
C VAL A 92 0.99 16.82 -17.69
N GLN A 93 1.26 15.79 -16.89
CA GLN A 93 2.39 15.78 -15.97
C GLN A 93 3.44 14.80 -16.47
N GLU A 94 4.71 15.20 -16.35
CA GLU A 94 5.84 14.33 -16.63
C GLU A 94 5.79 13.05 -15.77
N ASN A 95 6.36 11.99 -16.33
CA ASN A 95 6.45 10.71 -15.65
C ASN A 95 7.36 10.84 -14.43
N LEU A 96 7.08 10.03 -13.42
CA LEU A 96 7.96 9.98 -12.27
C LEU A 96 9.33 9.41 -12.70
N PRO A 97 10.45 10.06 -12.35
CA PRO A 97 11.77 9.49 -12.58
C PRO A 97 11.88 8.05 -12.04
N PRO A 98 12.57 7.13 -12.75
CA PRO A 98 12.62 5.71 -12.39
C PRO A 98 13.10 5.44 -10.95
N GLU A 99 13.96 6.29 -10.42
CA GLU A 99 14.55 6.19 -9.07
C GLU A 99 13.46 6.35 -7.99
N TYR A 100 12.57 7.32 -8.19
CA TYR A 100 11.46 7.58 -7.29
C TYR A 100 10.39 6.49 -7.35
N LEU A 101 10.11 5.94 -8.54
CA LEU A 101 9.23 4.80 -8.70
C LEU A 101 9.79 3.57 -7.95
N THR A 102 11.05 3.24 -8.18
CA THR A 102 11.73 2.11 -7.52
C THR A 102 11.69 2.27 -6.00
N THR A 103 11.93 3.48 -5.49
CA THR A 103 11.84 3.77 -4.06
C THR A 103 10.43 3.52 -3.50
N LEU A 104 9.38 3.96 -4.20
CA LEU A 104 7.99 3.73 -3.78
C LEU A 104 7.61 2.24 -3.82
N LEU A 105 8.04 1.52 -4.85
CA LEU A 105 7.78 0.08 -4.97
C LEU A 105 8.51 -0.69 -3.86
N ASN A 106 9.78 -0.39 -3.60
CA ASN A 106 10.54 -0.99 -2.51
C ASN A 106 9.87 -0.70 -1.16
N PHE A 107 9.42 0.53 -0.92
CA PHE A 107 8.69 0.86 0.30
C PHE A 107 7.44 -0.02 0.49
N VAL A 108 6.67 -0.26 -0.56
CA VAL A 108 5.48 -1.13 -0.49
C VAL A 108 5.87 -2.59 -0.23
N VAL A 109 6.87 -3.10 -0.95
CA VAL A 109 7.37 -4.48 -0.81
C VAL A 109 7.95 -4.72 0.59
N ASP A 110 8.77 -3.81 1.10
CA ASP A 110 9.38 -3.91 2.42
C ASP A 110 8.31 -3.89 3.52
N ARG A 111 7.27 -3.07 3.37
CA ARG A 111 6.13 -3.05 4.30
C ARG A 111 5.33 -4.34 4.28
N ALA A 112 5.10 -4.91 3.11
CA ALA A 112 4.44 -6.20 2.96
C ALA A 112 5.25 -7.33 3.63
N ALA A 113 6.56 -7.37 3.36
CA ALA A 113 7.48 -8.36 3.95
C ALA A 113 7.59 -8.21 5.47
N LEU A 114 7.65 -6.98 5.99
CA LEU A 114 7.66 -6.72 7.42
C LEU A 114 6.37 -7.20 8.09
N GLU A 115 5.22 -7.02 7.46
CA GLU A 115 3.94 -7.50 7.99
C GLU A 115 3.91 -9.04 8.07
N GLU A 116 4.40 -9.72 7.04
CA GLU A 116 4.44 -11.17 6.99
C GLU A 116 5.44 -11.77 8.01
N THR A 117 6.65 -11.21 8.09
CA THR A 117 7.66 -11.63 9.07
C THR A 117 7.20 -11.40 10.50
N THR A 118 6.50 -10.30 10.76
CA THR A 118 5.92 -10.01 12.09
C THR A 118 4.86 -11.03 12.45
N LYS A 119 3.94 -11.36 11.54
CA LYS A 119 2.92 -12.40 11.75
C LYS A 119 3.55 -13.77 12.00
N ASN A 120 4.52 -14.15 11.18
CA ASN A 120 5.22 -15.43 11.31
C ASN A 120 6.01 -15.51 12.64
N THR A 121 6.64 -14.42 13.06
CA THR A 121 7.31 -14.34 14.36
C THR A 121 6.32 -14.49 15.51
N GLN A 122 5.16 -13.82 15.46
CA GLN A 122 4.13 -13.96 16.49
C GLN A 122 3.63 -15.40 16.61
N ILE A 123 3.36 -16.06 15.48
CA ILE A 123 2.93 -17.47 15.46
C ILE A 123 4.03 -18.37 16.04
N LYS A 124 5.28 -18.20 15.60
CA LYS A 124 6.42 -18.98 16.12
C LYS A 124 6.58 -18.80 17.63
N ASN A 125 6.43 -17.58 18.15
CA ASN A 125 6.52 -17.32 19.59
C ASN A 125 5.41 -18.02 20.37
N ILE A 126 4.17 -18.03 19.87
CA ILE A 126 3.06 -18.76 20.51
C ILE A 126 3.32 -20.27 20.50
N VAL A 127 3.72 -20.82 19.36
CA VAL A 127 4.04 -22.26 19.25
C VAL A 127 5.19 -22.64 20.18
N THR A 128 6.23 -21.82 20.24
CA THR A 128 7.38 -22.02 21.14
C THR A 128 6.95 -21.96 22.61
N MET A 129 6.08 -21.03 22.97
CA MET A 129 5.53 -20.91 24.34
C MET A 129 4.73 -22.15 24.74
N ILE A 130 3.85 -22.63 23.86
CA ILE A 130 3.07 -23.87 24.10
C ILE A 130 4.00 -25.07 24.23
N ALA A 131 4.98 -25.21 23.33
CA ALA A 131 5.97 -26.28 23.38
C ALA A 131 6.78 -26.26 24.69
N ALA A 132 7.19 -25.07 25.15
CA ALA A 132 7.91 -24.91 26.42
C ALA A 132 7.05 -25.32 27.63
N ILE A 133 5.76 -24.98 27.63
CA ILE A 133 4.83 -25.38 28.70
C ILE A 133 4.71 -26.92 28.75
N ILE A 134 4.52 -27.56 27.59
CA ILE A 134 4.41 -29.03 27.50
C ILE A 134 5.71 -29.69 27.96
N ALA A 135 6.86 -29.20 27.50
CA ALA A 135 8.17 -29.71 27.88
C ALA A 135 8.42 -29.58 29.39
N ALA A 136 8.04 -28.45 30.00
CA ALA A 136 8.16 -28.25 31.44
C ALA A 136 7.28 -29.23 32.23
N LEU A 137 6.03 -29.46 31.81
CA LEU A 137 5.16 -30.45 32.43
C LEU A 137 5.70 -31.88 32.31
N ALA A 138 6.21 -32.25 31.13
CA ALA A 138 6.82 -33.56 30.91
C ALA A 138 8.10 -33.76 31.74
N ALA A 139 8.90 -32.71 31.92
CA ALA A 139 10.09 -32.77 32.78
C ALA A 139 9.72 -32.97 34.26
N ILE A 140 8.66 -32.30 34.74
CA ILE A 140 8.16 -32.49 36.11
C ILE A 140 7.65 -33.92 36.32
N THR A 141 6.84 -34.44 35.39
CA THR A 141 6.33 -35.82 35.52
C THR A 141 7.44 -36.85 35.43
N ALA A 142 8.40 -36.68 34.51
CA ALA A 142 9.56 -37.55 34.41
C ALA A 142 10.40 -37.54 35.69
N ALA A 143 10.68 -36.36 36.26
CA ALA A 143 11.44 -36.23 37.50
C ALA A 143 10.75 -36.93 38.68
N VAL A 144 9.43 -36.79 38.81
CA VAL A 144 8.64 -37.47 39.86
C VAL A 144 8.61 -38.98 39.66
N LEU A 145 8.56 -39.47 38.42
CA LEU A 145 8.54 -40.91 38.14
C LEU A 145 9.92 -41.58 38.34
N SER A 146 11.00 -40.81 38.15
CA SER A 146 12.38 -41.27 38.27
C SER A 146 12.97 -41.15 39.68
N ALA A 147 12.26 -40.49 40.60
CA ALA A 147 12.60 -40.36 42.02
C ALA A 147 12.02 -41.51 42.84
#